data_AF-A0A4P7UHK3-F1
#
_entry.id   AF-A0A4P7UHK3-F1
#
_cell.length_a   1.000
_cell.length_b   1.000
_cell.length_c   1.000
_cell.angle_alpha   90.00
_cell.angle_beta   90.00
_cell.angle_gamma   90.00
#
_symmetry.space_group_name_H-M   'P 1'
#
loop_
_entity.id
_entity.type
_entity.pdbx_description
1 polymer ?
#
loop_
_entity_poly.entity_id
_entity_poly.type
_entity_poly.pdbx_seq_one_letter_code
_entity_poly.pdbx_strand_id
1 'polypeptide(L)'
;MKTLLNNICALCLAVSAALPLAALPSAPALADSMSTYSGQSASDAQAKREATDRANYLYDANKHSLAYLDQARQFREQGRYELARQRYLQALSICADDQTLSVIKRELSGIELLLRTMR
;
A
#
# COMPACT_ATOMS: atom_id res chain seq x y z
N MET A 1 11.58 17.53 22.21
CA MET A 1 11.56 16.18 22.81
C MET A 1 10.25 16.00 23.56
N LYS A 2 9.29 15.24 23.02
CA LYS A 2 8.09 14.81 23.76
C LYS A 2 7.82 13.35 23.40
N THR A 3 7.73 12.58 24.46
CA THR A 3 7.83 11.13 24.59
C THR A 3 6.50 10.43 24.34
N LEU A 4 6.60 9.33 23.60
CA LEU A 4 5.96 8.02 23.78
C LEU A 4 4.47 7.92 24.12
N LEU A 5 3.79 7.22 23.20
CA LEU A 5 2.61 6.40 23.41
C LEU A 5 2.70 5.56 24.70
N ASN A 6 1.57 5.43 25.37
CA ASN A 6 1.08 4.20 26.01
C ASN A 6 -0.42 4.42 26.26
N ASN A 7 -1.32 3.66 25.64
CA ASN A 7 -1.67 2.28 25.98
C ASN A 7 -2.10 2.17 27.45
N ILE A 8 -3.41 1.94 27.68
CA ILE A 8 -4.01 1.08 28.71
C ILE A 8 -5.52 1.40 28.82
N CYS A 9 -6.31 0.38 28.52
CA CYS A 9 -7.59 -0.01 29.12
C CYS A 9 -8.37 0.99 30.00
N ALA A 10 -9.61 1.25 29.61
CA ALA A 10 -10.77 1.26 30.51
C ALA A 10 -11.99 0.83 29.66
N LEU A 11 -12.34 -0.45 29.64
CA LEU A 11 -13.40 -1.06 30.46
C LEU A 11 -14.67 -0.20 30.61
N CYS A 12 -15.78 -0.83 30.18
CA CYS A 12 -17.06 -0.89 30.89
C CYS A 12 -18.05 0.28 30.76
N LEU A 13 -19.18 0.04 30.05
CA LEU A 13 -20.52 -0.23 30.63
C LEU A 13 -21.68 0.17 29.70
N ALA A 14 -22.68 -0.73 29.64
CA ALA A 14 -24.12 -0.56 29.34
C ALA A 14 -24.57 -1.60 28.28
N VAL A 15 -24.95 -2.82 28.67
CA VAL A 15 -26.27 -3.21 29.21
C VAL A 15 -27.41 -2.89 28.25
N SER A 16 -27.96 -3.92 27.60
CA SER A 16 -29.39 -4.26 27.70
C SER A 16 -29.66 -5.61 27.03
N ALA A 17 -30.19 -6.53 27.83
CA ALA A 17 -30.60 -7.87 27.48
C ALA A 17 -32.07 -7.89 27.03
N ALA A 18 -32.40 -8.79 26.09
CA ALA A 18 -33.65 -9.58 26.10
C ALA A 18 -33.63 -10.65 24.98
N LEU A 19 -33.79 -11.91 25.39
CA LEU A 19 -34.01 -13.13 24.59
C LEU A 19 -35.53 -13.33 24.32
N PRO A 20 -35.96 -14.15 23.33
CA PRO A 20 -36.11 -15.62 23.53
C PRO A 20 -35.78 -16.47 22.27
N LEU A 21 -35.03 -17.57 22.37
CA LEU A 21 -35.46 -18.96 22.70
C LEU A 21 -36.28 -19.66 21.59
N ALA A 22 -35.63 -20.48 20.72
CA ALA A 22 -36.25 -21.61 20.04
C ALA A 22 -35.24 -22.60 19.40
N ALA A 23 -35.32 -23.87 19.84
CA ALA A 23 -35.08 -25.13 19.13
C ALA A 23 -33.66 -25.54 18.63
N LEU A 24 -33.11 -26.58 19.30
CA LEU A 24 -32.13 -27.56 18.78
C LEU A 24 -32.84 -28.57 17.84
N PRO A 25 -32.14 -29.17 16.86
CA PRO A 25 -31.59 -30.52 17.12
C PRO A 25 -30.24 -30.86 16.45
N SER A 26 -29.51 -31.73 17.17
CA SER A 26 -28.58 -32.80 16.73
C SER A 26 -27.39 -32.47 15.81
N ALA A 27 -26.19 -32.54 16.40
CA ALA A 27 -24.97 -33.01 15.73
C ALA A 27 -25.04 -34.54 15.57
N PRO A 28 -24.58 -35.10 14.43
CA PRO A 28 -23.17 -35.46 14.25
C PRO A 28 -22.67 -34.97 12.88
N ALA A 29 -21.40 -34.71 12.61
CA ALA A 29 -20.23 -35.43 13.04
C ALA A 29 -19.05 -34.47 13.12
N LEU A 30 -18.19 -34.71 14.11
CA LEU A 30 -16.78 -34.37 14.02
C LEU A 30 -16.21 -35.06 12.79
N ALA A 31 -16.27 -34.39 11.64
CA ALA A 31 -15.30 -34.64 10.60
C ALA A 31 -13.99 -34.11 11.17
N ASP A 32 -13.18 -35.03 11.70
CA ASP A 32 -11.75 -34.82 11.92
C ASP A 32 -11.14 -34.36 10.60
N SER A 33 -11.13 -33.05 10.38
CA SER A 33 -10.41 -32.43 9.27
C SER A 33 -8.92 -32.36 9.66
N MET A 34 -8.33 -33.53 9.90
CA MET A 34 -6.91 -33.78 10.17
C MET A 34 -6.06 -33.65 8.90
N SER A 35 -6.32 -32.63 8.08
CA SER A 35 -5.53 -32.31 6.88
C SER A 35 -5.12 -30.82 6.84
N THR A 36 -4.91 -30.22 8.01
CA THR A 36 -4.45 -28.83 8.13
C THR A 36 -2.92 -28.70 8.19
N TYR A 37 -2.17 -29.77 8.45
CA TYR A 37 -0.69 -29.66 8.52
C TYR A 37 -0.02 -29.63 7.13
N SER A 38 -0.52 -30.38 6.15
CA SER A 38 0.02 -30.43 4.78
C SER A 38 -0.50 -29.31 3.87
N GLY A 39 -1.76 -28.89 4.05
CA GLY A 39 -2.37 -27.79 3.29
C GLY A 39 -1.83 -26.41 3.68
N GLN A 40 -1.53 -26.21 4.97
CA GLN A 40 -0.99 -24.94 5.45
C GLN A 40 0.42 -24.69 4.89
N SER A 41 1.32 -25.69 4.92
CA SER A 41 2.67 -25.53 4.36
C SER A 41 2.69 -25.29 2.84
N ALA A 42 1.77 -25.93 2.10
CA ALA A 42 1.59 -25.69 0.67
C ALA A 42 1.03 -24.29 0.39
N SER A 43 0.05 -23.83 1.20
CA SER A 43 -0.52 -22.49 1.13
C SER A 43 0.49 -21.41 1.51
N ASP A 44 1.30 -21.61 2.55
CA ASP A 44 2.35 -20.69 2.98
C ASP A 44 3.48 -20.59 1.93
N ALA A 45 3.85 -21.72 1.33
CA ALA A 45 4.82 -21.74 0.23
C ALA A 45 4.29 -21.01 -1.01
N GLN A 46 3.00 -21.14 -1.31
CA GLN A 46 2.35 -20.43 -2.41
C GLN A 46 2.24 -18.92 -2.12
N ALA A 47 1.79 -18.53 -0.93
CA ALA A 47 1.73 -17.13 -0.51
C ALA A 47 3.11 -16.45 -0.56
N LYS A 48 4.17 -17.18 -0.17
CA LYS A 48 5.55 -16.67 -0.28
C LYS A 48 5.99 -16.47 -1.73
N ARG A 49 5.61 -17.38 -2.64
CA ARG A 49 5.91 -17.23 -4.09
C ARG A 49 5.18 -16.02 -4.66
N GLU A 50 3.88 -15.90 -4.40
CA GLU A 50 3.07 -14.76 -4.85
C GLU A 50 3.59 -13.43 -4.31
N ALA A 51 4.02 -13.39 -3.04
CA ALA A 51 4.65 -12.21 -2.44
C ALA A 51 5.99 -11.87 -3.12
N THR A 52 6.79 -12.87 -3.49
CA THR A 52 8.07 -12.68 -4.18
C THR A 52 7.86 -12.19 -5.61
N ASP A 53 6.93 -12.78 -6.35
CA ASP A 53 6.60 -12.38 -7.72
C ASP A 53 6.03 -10.97 -7.75
N ARG A 54 5.18 -10.62 -6.78
CA ARG A 54 4.69 -9.26 -6.59
C ARG A 54 5.84 -8.30 -6.29
N ALA A 55 6.76 -8.65 -5.40
CA ALA A 55 7.92 -7.81 -5.08
C ALA A 55 8.81 -7.57 -6.32
N ASN A 56 9.04 -8.61 -7.13
CA ASN A 56 9.80 -8.50 -8.38
C ASN A 56 9.11 -7.58 -9.38
N TYR A 57 7.79 -7.72 -9.56
CA TYR A 57 7.01 -6.84 -10.42
C TYR A 57 7.08 -5.38 -9.96
N LEU A 58 6.92 -5.13 -8.65
CA LEU A 58 7.03 -3.79 -8.08
C LEU A 58 8.43 -3.21 -8.28
N TYR A 59 9.48 -4.03 -8.14
CA TYR A 59 10.86 -3.61 -8.37
C TYR A 59 11.09 -3.17 -9.82
N ASP A 60 10.65 -3.98 -10.79
CA ASP A 60 10.80 -3.67 -12.22
C ASP A 60 9.98 -2.43 -12.63
N ALA A 61 8.74 -2.32 -12.16
CA ALA A 61 7.91 -1.13 -12.37
C ALA A 61 8.58 0.13 -11.79
N ASN A 62 9.14 0.01 -10.58
CA ASN A 62 9.78 1.14 -9.92
C ASN A 62 11.03 1.61 -10.68
N LYS A 63 11.82 0.69 -11.25
CA LYS A 63 12.99 1.01 -12.07
C LYS A 63 12.65 1.93 -13.24
N HIS A 64 11.55 1.67 -13.94
CA HIS A 64 11.09 2.54 -15.02
C HIS A 64 10.60 3.90 -14.52
N SER A 65 9.89 3.92 -13.39
CA SER A 65 9.41 5.18 -12.79
C SER A 65 10.57 6.11 -12.38
N LEU A 66 11.66 5.53 -11.83
CA LEU A 66 12.85 6.28 -11.43
C LEU A 66 13.58 6.87 -12.64
N ALA A 67 13.64 6.16 -13.77
CA ALA A 67 14.22 6.69 -15.00
C ALA A 67 13.45 7.94 -15.51
N TYR A 68 12.13 7.93 -15.44
CA TYR A 68 11.33 9.11 -15.78
C TYR A 68 11.49 10.25 -14.78
N LEU A 69 11.64 9.93 -13.49
CA LEU A 69 11.92 10.91 -12.44
C LEU A 69 13.25 11.63 -12.70
N ASP A 70 14.31 10.90 -13.05
CA ASP A 70 15.61 11.49 -13.35
C ASP A 70 15.56 12.40 -14.60
N GLN A 71 14.87 11.96 -15.66
CA GLN A 71 14.62 12.82 -16.84
C GLN A 71 13.86 14.09 -16.46
N ALA A 72 12.86 13.99 -15.59
CA ALA A 72 12.09 15.14 -15.14
C ALA A 72 12.95 16.14 -14.37
N ARG A 73 13.88 15.66 -13.53
CA ARG A 73 14.85 16.49 -12.81
C ARG A 73 15.84 17.16 -13.75
N GLN A 74 16.35 16.46 -14.75
CA GLN A 74 17.21 17.05 -15.79
C GLN A 74 16.49 18.18 -16.55
N PHE A 75 15.23 17.98 -16.95
CA PHE A 75 14.48 19.05 -17.61
C PHE A 75 14.21 20.23 -16.70
N ARG A 76 13.99 20.00 -15.40
CA ARG A 76 13.86 21.06 -14.41
C ARG A 76 15.16 21.89 -14.29
N GLU A 77 16.32 21.23 -14.23
CA GLU A 77 17.63 21.90 -14.19
C GLU A 77 17.92 22.70 -15.46
N GLN A 78 17.44 22.23 -16.61
CA GLN A 78 17.51 22.95 -17.89
C GLN A 78 16.50 24.10 -18.02
N GLY A 79 15.64 24.34 -17.01
CA GLY A 79 14.58 25.35 -17.07
C GLY A 79 13.40 24.97 -17.98
N ARG A 80 13.33 23.72 -18.47
CA ARG A 80 12.27 23.22 -19.35
C ARG A 80 11.11 22.65 -18.52
N TYR A 81 10.45 23.53 -17.77
CA TYR A 81 9.47 23.15 -16.75
C TYR A 81 8.23 22.43 -17.31
N GLU A 82 7.75 22.77 -18.50
CA GLU A 82 6.62 22.08 -19.12
C GLU A 82 6.98 20.62 -19.49
N LEU A 83 8.19 20.39 -19.99
CA LEU A 83 8.65 19.04 -20.33
C LEU A 83 8.94 18.23 -19.07
N ALA A 84 9.49 18.87 -18.04
CA ALA A 84 9.66 18.27 -16.72
C ALA A 84 8.30 17.80 -16.17
N ARG A 85 7.26 18.65 -16.23
CA ARG A 85 5.90 18.30 -15.79
C ARG A 85 5.37 17.04 -16.47
N GLN A 86 5.53 16.91 -17.78
CA GLN A 86 5.11 15.70 -18.52
C GLN A 86 5.83 14.44 -18.03
N ARG A 87 7.14 14.52 -17.77
CA ARG A 87 7.91 13.36 -17.25
C ARG A 87 7.55 12.99 -15.82
N TYR A 88 7.28 13.96 -14.94
CA TYR A 88 6.77 13.66 -13.60
C TYR A 88 5.40 12.95 -13.65
N LEU A 89 4.50 13.37 -14.54
CA LEU A 89 3.21 12.69 -14.75
C LEU A 89 3.40 11.27 -15.26
N GLN A 90 4.36 11.06 -16.17
CA GLN A 90 4.70 9.73 -16.67
C GLN A 90 5.26 8.83 -15.56
N ALA A 91 6.17 9.35 -14.73
CA ALA A 91 6.69 8.64 -13.55
C ALA A 91 5.55 8.26 -12.60
N LEU A 92 4.60 9.17 -12.33
CA LEU A 92 3.43 8.93 -11.49
C LEU A 92 2.53 7.79 -11.99
N SER A 93 2.41 7.63 -13.31
CA SER A 93 1.55 6.59 -13.89
C SER A 93 2.08 5.17 -13.74
N ILE A 94 3.39 5.01 -13.48
CA ILE A 94 4.08 3.71 -13.43
C ILE A 94 4.61 3.41 -12.01
N CYS A 95 4.79 4.44 -11.18
CA CYS A 95 5.31 4.30 -9.83
C CYS A 95 4.39 3.41 -8.97
N ALA A 96 4.96 2.33 -8.44
CA ALA A 96 4.26 1.39 -7.57
C ALA A 96 4.67 1.50 -6.09
N ASP A 97 5.69 2.32 -5.78
CA ASP A 97 6.21 2.56 -4.44
C ASP A 97 5.63 3.86 -3.84
N ASP A 98 5.05 3.77 -2.65
CA ASP A 98 4.40 4.89 -1.97
C ASP A 98 5.37 6.00 -1.58
N GLN A 99 6.59 5.63 -1.17
CA GLN A 99 7.62 6.60 -0.80
C GLN A 99 8.02 7.43 -2.03
N THR A 100 8.35 6.77 -3.13
CA THR A 100 8.71 7.42 -4.40
C THR A 100 7.56 8.25 -4.95
N LEU A 101 6.32 7.76 -4.84
CA LEU A 101 5.11 8.47 -5.25
C LEU A 101 4.94 9.79 -4.48
N SER A 102 5.19 9.79 -3.16
CA SER A 102 5.14 11.02 -2.34
C SER A 102 6.17 12.06 -2.79
N VAL A 103 7.37 11.62 -3.16
CA VAL A 103 8.46 12.47 -3.65
C VAL A 103 8.08 13.07 -5.00
N ILE A 104 7.60 12.24 -5.94
CA ILE A 104 7.17 12.68 -7.27
C ILE A 104 6.06 13.73 -7.16
N LYS A 105 5.04 13.50 -6.32
CA LYS A 105 3.94 14.45 -6.11
C LYS A 105 4.44 15.80 -5.60
N ARG A 106 5.31 15.80 -4.59
CA ARG A 106 5.88 17.03 -4.02
C ARG A 106 6.67 17.81 -5.07
N GLU A 107 7.53 17.13 -5.83
CA GLU A 107 8.36 17.77 -6.86
C GLU A 107 7.49 18.33 -8.00
N LEU A 108 6.48 17.57 -8.45
CA LEU A 108 5.51 18.01 -9.44
C LEU A 108 4.75 19.26 -8.99
N SER A 109 4.25 19.31 -7.75
CA SER A 109 3.57 20.49 -7.22
C SER A 109 4.47 21.73 -7.22
N GLY A 110 5.76 21.56 -6.93
CA GLY A 110 6.74 22.64 -7.04
C GLY A 110 6.87 23.18 -8.47
N ILE A 111 6.91 22.30 -9.47
CA ILE A 111 6.95 22.70 -10.89
C ILE A 111 5.66 23.37 -11.33
N GLU A 112 4.51 22.86 -10.92
CA GLU A 112 3.23 23.48 -11.27
C GLU A 112 3.08 24.87 -10.66
N LEU A 113 3.60 25.10 -9.45
CA LEU A 113 3.68 26.42 -8.86
C LEU A 113 4.57 27.34 -9.71
N LEU A 114 5.78 26.90 -10.05
CA LEU A 114 6.70 27.66 -10.90
C LEU A 114 6.07 28.05 -12.24
N LEU A 115 5.42 27.09 -12.92
CA LEU A 115 4.74 27.33 -14.19
C LEU A 115 3.58 28.34 -14.09
N ARG A 116 2.95 28.47 -12.91
CA ARG A 116 1.91 29.47 -12.65
C ARG A 116 2.49 30.85 -12.34
N THR A 117 3.64 30.91 -11.70
CA THR A 117 4.27 32.18 -11.31
C THR A 117 5.14 32.81 -12.40
N MET A 118 5.59 32.01 -13.37
CA MET A 118 6.43 32.48 -14.48
C MET A 118 5.66 32.69 -15.80
N ARG A 119 4.38 32.28 -15.86
CA ARG A 119 3.48 32.61 -16.97
C ARG A 119 2.99 34.05 -16.84
#